data_AF-A0AB39MGT7-F1
#
_entry.id   AF-A0AB39MGT7-F1
#
_cell.length_a   1.000
_cell.length_b   1.000
_cell.length_c   1.000
_cell.angle_alpha   90.00
_cell.angle_beta   90.00
_cell.angle_gamma   90.00
#
_symmetry.space_group_name_H-M   'P 1'
#
loop_
_entity.id
_entity.type
_entity.pdbx_description
1 polymer ?
#
loop_
_entity_poly.entity_id
_entity_poly.type
_entity_poly.pdbx_seq_one_letter_code
_entity_poly.pdbx_strand_id
1 'polypeptide(L)'
;MPLFRRKAARRTALDEPAKKDIAMRLVSSAENSSLDWEAQYAYIEDIGDGRGYTGGIIGFCSGTSDMLALVELYTQRVPGNALAGYLPALRAVNGTASHRGLDPGFPEAWRQAATTAAFRQAQRDERDRGYFDPAVARAKKDGVGTLGQFVYYDAMVMHGPGTDPLSFGGIRDRAREHAATPAEGGDETTYLNAFLDARVRAMRQEEAHSDVTRVETAQRVFLREGNLDLDPPLNWQVYGDSYEIG
;
A
#
# COMPACT_ATOMS: atom_id res chain seq x y z
N MET A 1 7.49 3.02 49.81
CA MET A 1 8.18 2.69 48.54
C MET A 1 7.45 3.40 47.41
N PRO A 2 8.10 4.29 46.64
CA PRO A 2 7.47 4.91 45.49
C PRO A 2 7.51 3.94 44.31
N LEU A 3 6.33 3.59 43.78
CA LEU A 3 6.18 2.86 42.52
C LEU A 3 6.65 3.76 41.37
N PHE A 4 7.78 3.42 40.76
CA PHE A 4 8.19 3.99 39.48
C PHE A 4 7.17 3.55 38.41
N ARG A 5 6.26 4.44 38.03
CA ARG A 5 5.53 4.33 36.76
C ARG A 5 6.59 4.42 35.65
N ARG A 6 6.95 3.28 35.04
CA ARG A 6 7.62 3.28 33.73
C ARG A 6 6.70 4.03 32.78
N LYS A 7 7.13 5.20 32.33
CA LYS A 7 6.54 5.89 31.18
C LYS A 7 6.76 4.95 30.00
N ALA A 8 5.71 4.31 29.48
CA ALA A 8 5.82 3.54 28.25
C ALA A 8 6.45 4.45 27.19
N ALA A 9 7.53 3.99 26.55
CA ALA A 9 8.09 4.72 25.41
C ALA A 9 6.98 4.91 24.39
N ARG A 10 6.85 6.13 23.86
CA ARG A 10 5.83 6.45 22.87
C ARG A 10 6.21 5.68 21.60
N ARG A 11 5.42 4.68 21.22
CA ARG A 11 5.63 3.95 19.95
C ARG A 11 5.68 4.94 18.79
N THR A 12 6.70 4.81 17.94
CA THR A 12 6.93 5.67 16.78
C THR A 12 5.95 5.29 15.69
N ALA A 13 4.96 6.12 15.41
CA ALA A 13 3.91 5.81 14.44
C ALA A 13 4.44 5.73 13.00
N LEU A 14 3.72 5.04 12.13
CA LEU A 14 4.16 4.79 10.74
C LEU A 14 4.26 6.09 9.93
N ASP A 15 3.52 7.13 10.31
CA ASP A 15 3.53 8.45 9.68
C ASP A 15 4.77 9.29 10.02
N GLU A 16 5.63 8.82 10.91
CA GLU A 16 6.96 9.42 11.11
C GLU A 16 7.85 9.18 9.87
N PRO A 17 8.62 10.18 9.40
CA PRO A 17 9.31 10.10 8.10
C PRO A 17 10.16 8.85 7.89
N ALA A 18 10.93 8.42 8.90
CA ALA A 18 11.77 7.23 8.82
C ALA A 18 10.94 5.93 8.72
N LYS A 19 9.83 5.83 9.47
CA LYS A 19 8.93 4.68 9.41
C LYS A 19 8.14 4.64 8.11
N LYS A 20 7.76 5.80 7.59
CA LYS A 20 7.11 5.93 6.30
C LYS A 20 8.02 5.49 5.16
N ASP A 21 9.30 5.86 5.19
CA ASP A 21 10.28 5.38 4.21
C ASP A 21 10.46 3.85 4.27
N ILE A 22 10.59 3.28 5.47
CA ILE A 22 10.61 1.82 5.67
C ILE A 22 9.36 1.17 5.05
N ALA A 23 8.18 1.71 5.32
CA ALA A 23 6.93 1.20 4.75
C ALA A 23 6.92 1.24 3.21
N MET A 24 7.47 2.30 2.60
CA MET A 24 7.57 2.38 1.13
C MET A 24 8.50 1.32 0.56
N ARG A 25 9.66 1.09 1.19
CA ARG A 25 10.61 0.05 0.77
C ARG A 25 10.03 -1.36 0.90
N LEU A 26 9.30 -1.61 1.99
CA LEU A 26 8.62 -2.90 2.20
C LEU A 26 7.56 -3.15 1.12
N VAL A 27 6.70 -2.17 0.82
CA VAL A 27 5.71 -2.29 -0.28
C VAL A 27 6.42 -2.49 -1.61
N SER A 28 7.43 -1.66 -1.93
CA SER A 28 8.18 -1.75 -3.19
C SER A 28 8.89 -3.09 -3.37
N SER A 29 9.32 -3.75 -2.29
CA SER A 29 9.89 -5.11 -2.39
C SER A 29 8.87 -6.14 -2.88
N ALA A 30 7.58 -5.95 -2.57
CA ALA A 30 6.51 -6.82 -3.03
C ALA A 30 5.89 -6.38 -4.36
N GLU A 31 5.84 -5.08 -4.66
CA GLU A 31 5.26 -4.62 -5.92
C GLU A 31 6.29 -4.67 -7.07
N ASN A 32 7.59 -4.52 -6.77
CA ASN A 32 8.62 -4.25 -7.78
C ASN A 32 9.95 -4.98 -7.53
N SER A 33 9.99 -5.94 -6.59
CA SER A 33 11.21 -6.68 -6.22
C SER A 33 12.43 -5.79 -5.92
N SER A 34 12.21 -4.57 -5.42
CA SER A 34 13.26 -3.58 -5.19
C SER A 34 12.97 -2.73 -3.95
N LEU A 35 14.01 -2.32 -3.22
CA LEU A 35 13.90 -1.33 -2.15
C LEU A 35 13.95 0.12 -2.66
N ASP A 36 14.39 0.34 -3.92
CA ASP A 36 14.37 1.65 -4.55
C ASP A 36 12.96 1.97 -5.06
N TRP A 37 12.11 2.36 -4.11
CA TRP A 37 10.73 2.71 -4.36
C TRP A 37 10.60 4.00 -5.19
N GLU A 38 11.61 4.87 -5.19
CA GLU A 38 11.59 6.09 -5.99
C GLU A 38 11.83 5.82 -7.48
N ALA A 39 12.52 4.73 -7.84
CA ALA A 39 12.61 4.31 -9.24
C ALA A 39 11.22 4.02 -9.86
N GLN A 40 10.20 3.75 -9.04
CA GLN A 40 8.87 3.33 -9.47
C GLN A 40 7.98 4.49 -9.92
N TYR A 41 8.37 5.76 -9.77
CA TYR A 41 7.60 6.89 -10.31
C TYR A 41 7.30 6.74 -11.81
N ALA A 42 8.26 6.19 -12.55
CA ALA A 42 8.19 6.04 -14.01
C ALA A 42 7.67 4.66 -14.44
N TYR A 43 7.42 3.73 -13.50
CA TYR A 43 6.85 2.43 -13.81
C TYR A 43 5.47 2.61 -14.44
N ILE A 44 5.23 1.91 -15.55
CA ILE A 44 3.92 1.82 -16.21
C ILE A 44 3.91 0.60 -17.14
N GLU A 45 2.99 -0.31 -16.90
CA GLU A 45 2.83 -1.56 -17.66
C GLU A 45 1.40 -2.10 -17.50
N ASP A 46 0.85 -2.74 -18.52
CA ASP A 46 -0.31 -3.63 -18.33
C ASP A 46 0.23 -5.03 -18.09
N ILE A 47 0.06 -5.52 -16.86
CA ILE A 47 0.57 -6.81 -16.41
C ILE A 47 -0.39 -7.97 -16.72
N GLY A 48 -1.50 -7.70 -17.42
CA GLY A 48 -2.47 -8.72 -17.84
C GLY A 48 -3.41 -9.19 -16.74
N ASP A 49 -3.53 -8.45 -15.63
CA ASP A 49 -4.39 -8.77 -14.48
C ASP A 49 -5.84 -8.23 -14.62
N GLY A 50 -6.15 -7.61 -15.77
CA GLY A 50 -7.46 -7.05 -16.06
C GLY A 50 -7.69 -5.64 -15.51
N ARG A 51 -6.68 -4.98 -14.92
CA ARG A 51 -6.76 -3.59 -14.44
C ARG A 51 -6.30 -2.56 -15.47
N GLY A 52 -5.83 -3.01 -16.64
CA GLY A 52 -5.23 -2.17 -17.68
C GLY A 52 -3.84 -1.70 -17.28
N TYR A 53 -3.45 -0.49 -17.66
CA TYR A 53 -2.17 0.07 -17.23
C TYR A 53 -2.12 0.18 -15.70
N THR A 54 -1.04 -0.32 -15.11
CA THR A 54 -0.62 -0.19 -13.72
C THR A 54 0.67 0.62 -13.69
N GLY A 55 0.75 1.69 -12.89
CA GLY A 55 1.91 2.56 -12.88
C GLY A 55 2.15 3.33 -11.59
N GLY A 56 3.38 3.81 -11.41
CA GLY A 56 3.77 4.65 -10.28
C GLY A 56 4.08 3.87 -8.99
N ILE A 57 4.36 4.62 -7.92
CA ILE A 57 4.93 4.12 -6.66
C ILE A 57 4.08 3.14 -5.84
N ILE A 58 2.81 2.95 -6.21
CA ILE A 58 1.90 1.97 -5.59
C ILE A 58 1.04 1.23 -6.62
N GLY A 59 1.38 1.31 -7.91
CA GLY A 59 0.61 0.66 -8.97
C GLY A 59 -0.80 1.23 -9.15
N PHE A 60 -0.94 2.54 -9.39
CA PHE A 60 -2.21 3.14 -9.79
C PHE A 60 -2.68 2.52 -11.10
N CYS A 61 -3.96 2.13 -11.23
CA CYS A 61 -4.46 1.49 -12.45
C CYS A 61 -5.47 2.34 -13.23
N SER A 62 -5.42 2.24 -14.57
CA SER A 62 -6.39 2.91 -15.44
C SER A 62 -7.81 2.37 -15.26
N GLY A 63 -7.95 1.10 -14.89
CA GLY A 63 -9.23 0.43 -14.69
C GLY A 63 -9.86 0.63 -13.31
N THR A 64 -9.14 1.15 -12.31
CA THR A 64 -9.58 1.21 -10.90
C THR A 64 -9.79 2.63 -10.38
N SER A 65 -9.93 3.60 -11.29
CA SER A 65 -10.19 5.04 -11.03
C SER A 65 -9.06 5.84 -10.38
N ASP A 66 -8.08 5.21 -9.72
CA ASP A 66 -7.04 5.91 -8.99
C ASP A 66 -5.96 6.52 -9.89
N MET A 67 -5.62 5.89 -11.02
CA MET A 67 -4.77 6.54 -12.05
C MET A 67 -5.46 7.78 -12.63
N LEU A 68 -6.77 7.73 -12.86
CA LEU A 68 -7.55 8.88 -13.31
C LEU A 68 -7.50 10.00 -12.26
N ALA A 69 -7.75 9.69 -10.98
CA ALA A 69 -7.68 10.67 -9.90
C ALA A 69 -6.29 11.33 -9.80
N LEU A 70 -5.22 10.54 -9.95
CA LEU A 70 -3.85 11.03 -9.99
C LEU A 70 -3.60 12.00 -11.14
N VAL A 71 -4.01 11.66 -12.36
CA VAL A 71 -3.80 12.53 -13.53
C VAL A 71 -4.66 13.79 -13.43
N GLU A 72 -5.85 13.70 -12.82
CA GLU A 72 -6.68 14.88 -12.52
C GLU A 72 -5.99 15.80 -11.50
N LEU A 73 -5.46 15.26 -10.39
CA LEU A 73 -4.71 16.03 -9.40
C LEU A 73 -3.48 16.70 -10.02
N TYR A 74 -2.72 15.95 -10.81
CA TYR A 74 -1.53 16.48 -11.49
C TYR A 74 -1.91 17.61 -12.46
N THR A 75 -3.00 17.45 -13.21
CA THR A 75 -3.48 18.45 -14.17
C THR A 75 -4.05 19.70 -13.51
N GLN A 76 -4.68 19.57 -12.34
CA GLN A 76 -5.11 20.72 -11.55
C GLN A 76 -3.92 21.57 -11.09
N ARG A 77 -2.80 20.94 -10.74
CA ARG A 77 -1.58 21.62 -10.26
C ARG A 77 -0.72 22.17 -11.39
N VAL A 78 -0.66 21.44 -12.51
CA VAL A 78 0.13 21.78 -13.69
C VAL A 78 -0.77 21.66 -14.93
N PRO A 79 -1.53 22.72 -15.26
CA PRO A 79 -2.35 22.73 -16.48
C PRO A 79 -1.49 22.51 -17.74
N GLY A 80 -1.96 21.68 -18.67
CA GLY A 80 -1.26 21.41 -19.93
C GLY A 80 -0.03 20.52 -19.81
N ASN A 81 0.14 19.78 -18.70
CA ASN A 81 1.18 18.77 -18.58
C ASN A 81 1.03 17.62 -19.61
N ALA A 82 2.07 16.80 -19.76
CA ALA A 82 2.14 15.70 -20.73
C ALA A 82 0.98 14.68 -20.64
N LEU A 83 0.34 14.54 -19.47
CA LEU A 83 -0.76 13.60 -19.24
C LEU A 83 -2.15 14.23 -19.42
N ALA A 84 -2.26 15.57 -19.46
CA ALA A 84 -3.56 16.26 -19.48
C ALA A 84 -4.44 15.87 -20.68
N GLY A 85 -3.82 15.65 -21.84
CA GLY A 85 -4.51 15.23 -23.07
C GLY A 85 -5.15 13.84 -22.98
N TYR A 86 -4.72 13.01 -22.04
CA TYR A 86 -5.22 11.65 -21.86
C TYR A 86 -6.42 11.57 -20.90
N LEU A 87 -6.78 12.65 -20.20
CA LEU A 87 -7.91 12.66 -19.27
C LEU A 87 -9.24 12.16 -19.88
N PRO A 88 -9.64 12.56 -21.11
CA PRO A 88 -10.84 12.00 -21.73
C PRO A 88 -10.77 10.49 -21.95
N ALA A 89 -9.60 9.97 -22.35
CA ALA A 89 -9.39 8.53 -22.56
C ALA A 89 -9.40 7.78 -21.22
N LEU A 90 -8.69 8.29 -20.20
CA LEU A 90 -8.70 7.71 -18.84
C LEU A 90 -10.12 7.62 -18.27
N ARG A 91 -10.97 8.64 -18.45
CA ARG A 91 -12.39 8.59 -18.06
C ARG A 91 -13.17 7.54 -18.82
N ALA A 92 -12.89 7.37 -20.11
CA ALA A 92 -13.61 6.42 -20.97
C ALA A 92 -13.25 4.96 -20.68
N VAL A 93 -12.00 4.68 -20.29
CA VAL A 93 -11.53 3.31 -20.02
C VAL A 93 -11.68 2.88 -18.56
N ASN A 94 -11.93 3.82 -17.65
CA ASN A 94 -12.12 3.54 -16.23
C ASN A 94 -13.19 2.46 -16.00
N GLY A 95 -12.89 1.48 -15.14
CA GLY A 95 -13.69 0.28 -14.94
C GLY A 95 -13.42 -0.86 -15.93
N THR A 96 -12.45 -0.71 -16.85
CA THR A 96 -12.07 -1.72 -17.84
C THR A 96 -10.55 -1.84 -17.99
N ALA A 97 -10.08 -2.91 -18.63
CA ALA A 97 -8.68 -3.09 -19.03
C ALA A 97 -8.33 -2.41 -20.38
N SER A 98 -9.17 -1.51 -20.91
CA SER A 98 -8.98 -0.98 -22.27
C SER A 98 -7.86 0.07 -22.35
N HIS A 99 -7.05 0.03 -23.42
CA HIS A 99 -6.05 1.05 -23.73
C HIS A 99 -6.51 2.09 -24.77
N ARG A 100 -7.81 2.09 -25.11
CA ARG A 100 -8.35 2.93 -26.19
C ARG A 100 -8.14 4.41 -25.91
N GLY A 101 -7.36 5.08 -26.77
CA GLY A 101 -7.03 6.50 -26.64
C GLY A 101 -5.86 6.79 -25.69
N LEU A 102 -5.27 5.76 -25.06
CA LEU A 102 -4.01 5.84 -24.32
C LEU A 102 -2.84 5.47 -25.24
N ASP A 103 -2.97 4.37 -25.98
CA ASP A 103 -1.89 3.88 -26.84
C ASP A 103 -1.70 4.71 -28.12
N PRO A 104 -0.45 4.77 -28.63
CA PRO A 104 0.78 4.22 -28.05
C PRO A 104 1.52 5.19 -27.11
N GLY A 105 1.07 6.45 -27.01
CA GLY A 105 1.86 7.53 -26.42
C GLY A 105 1.78 7.63 -24.88
N PHE A 106 0.78 7.05 -24.24
CA PHE A 106 0.56 7.21 -22.80
C PHE A 106 1.73 6.71 -21.93
N PRO A 107 2.34 5.53 -22.18
CA PRO A 107 3.51 5.10 -21.42
C PRO A 107 4.71 6.03 -21.52
N GLU A 108 4.95 6.63 -22.69
CA GLU A 108 6.03 7.59 -22.90
C GLU A 108 5.73 8.90 -22.16
N ALA A 109 4.52 9.43 -22.30
CA ALA A 109 4.08 10.63 -21.59
C ALA A 109 4.13 10.46 -20.06
N TRP A 110 3.82 9.26 -19.54
CA TRP A 110 3.96 8.91 -18.13
C TRP A 110 5.40 8.97 -17.66
N ARG A 111 6.31 8.31 -18.38
CA ARG A 111 7.75 8.35 -18.09
C ARG A 111 8.29 9.77 -18.15
N GLN A 112 7.85 10.58 -19.11
CA GLN A 112 8.22 11.99 -19.20
C GLN A 112 7.71 12.76 -17.97
N ALA A 113 6.44 12.60 -17.59
CA ALA A 113 5.86 13.26 -16.41
C ALA A 113 6.61 12.86 -15.12
N ALA A 114 7.04 11.60 -14.99
CA ALA A 114 7.78 11.07 -13.85
C ALA A 114 9.16 11.69 -13.63
N THR A 115 9.68 12.44 -14.61
CA THR A 115 10.89 13.27 -14.41
C THR A 115 10.62 14.56 -13.62
N THR A 116 9.35 14.98 -13.53
CA THR A 116 8.97 16.25 -12.89
C THR A 116 8.69 16.08 -11.40
N ALA A 117 9.13 17.06 -10.59
CA ALA A 117 8.82 17.07 -9.15
C ALA A 117 7.30 17.13 -8.88
N ALA A 118 6.54 17.81 -9.74
CA ALA A 118 5.10 17.97 -9.59
C ALA A 118 4.32 16.65 -9.75
N PHE A 119 4.68 15.81 -10.73
CA PHE A 119 4.03 14.50 -10.88
C PHE A 119 4.44 13.54 -9.76
N ARG A 120 5.72 13.55 -9.34
CA ARG A 120 6.17 12.76 -8.19
C ARG A 120 5.43 13.15 -6.90
N GLN A 121 5.21 14.45 -6.68
CA GLN A 121 4.42 14.93 -5.55
C GLN A 121 2.96 14.51 -5.66
N ALA A 122 2.35 14.58 -6.86
CA ALA A 122 0.98 14.12 -7.07
C ALA A 122 0.83 12.62 -6.76
N GLN A 123 1.80 11.78 -7.14
CA GLN A 123 1.82 10.36 -6.78
C GLN A 123 1.92 10.15 -5.26
N ARG A 124 2.81 10.86 -4.57
CA ARG A 124 2.92 10.79 -3.09
C ARG A 124 1.60 11.20 -2.42
N ASP A 125 0.97 12.27 -2.89
CA ASP A 125 -0.25 12.80 -2.29
C ASP A 125 -1.46 11.91 -2.55
N GLU A 126 -1.59 11.30 -3.73
CA GLU A 126 -2.67 10.33 -3.99
C GLU A 126 -2.46 9.02 -3.23
N ARG A 127 -1.22 8.53 -3.12
CA ARG A 127 -0.90 7.43 -2.19
C ARG A 127 -1.35 7.78 -0.78
N ASP A 128 -1.01 8.98 -0.32
CA ASP A 128 -1.31 9.39 1.05
C ASP A 128 -2.81 9.51 1.30
N ARG A 129 -3.52 10.20 0.41
CA ARG A 129 -4.97 10.42 0.48
C ARG A 129 -5.77 9.12 0.36
N GLY A 130 -5.43 8.26 -0.60
CA GLY A 130 -6.20 7.06 -0.94
C GLY A 130 -5.87 5.86 -0.05
N TYR A 131 -4.63 5.74 0.39
CA TYR A 131 -4.10 4.49 0.94
C TYR A 131 -3.38 4.69 2.29
N PHE A 132 -2.37 5.54 2.38
CA PHE A 132 -1.56 5.61 3.59
C PHE A 132 -2.32 6.21 4.78
N ASP A 133 -2.89 7.41 4.62
CA ASP A 133 -3.53 8.14 5.72
C ASP A 133 -4.77 7.40 6.25
N PRO A 134 -5.68 6.85 5.41
CA PRO A 134 -6.82 6.12 5.92
C PRO A 134 -6.41 4.82 6.66
N ALA A 135 -5.33 4.15 6.22
CA ALA A 135 -4.86 2.90 6.85
C ALA A 135 -4.27 3.19 8.22
N VAL A 136 -3.37 4.17 8.29
CA VAL A 136 -2.74 4.60 9.54
C VAL A 136 -3.79 5.14 10.50
N ALA A 137 -4.74 5.95 10.03
CA ALA A 137 -5.83 6.45 10.86
C ALA A 137 -6.73 5.33 11.40
N ARG A 138 -7.02 4.30 10.59
CA ARG A 138 -7.82 3.14 11.03
C ARG A 138 -7.06 2.30 12.05
N ALA A 139 -5.79 1.97 11.77
CA ALA A 139 -4.92 1.23 12.66
C ALA A 139 -4.77 1.93 14.03
N LYS A 140 -4.61 3.26 14.04
CA LYS A 140 -4.58 4.06 15.28
C LYS A 140 -5.89 3.97 16.06
N LYS A 141 -7.05 3.94 15.39
CA LYS A 141 -8.36 3.75 16.04
C LYS A 141 -8.51 2.34 16.63
N ASP A 142 -7.93 1.34 16.00
CA ASP A 142 -7.93 -0.04 16.49
C ASP A 142 -6.85 -0.30 17.54
N GLY A 143 -6.00 0.70 17.81
CA GLY A 143 -4.98 0.67 18.86
C GLY A 143 -3.75 -0.18 18.51
N VAL A 144 -3.57 -0.56 17.24
CA VAL A 144 -2.39 -1.31 16.80
C VAL A 144 -1.19 -0.36 16.59
N GLY A 145 -0.01 -0.86 16.90
CA GLY A 145 1.29 -0.21 16.76
C GLY A 145 1.77 -0.12 15.32
N THR A 146 3.06 0.14 15.15
CA THR A 146 3.67 0.51 13.86
C THR A 146 3.65 -0.63 12.85
N LEU A 147 3.93 -1.86 13.29
CA LEU A 147 3.76 -3.04 12.46
C LEU A 147 2.31 -3.21 12.01
N GLY A 148 1.34 -3.05 12.92
CA GLY A 148 -0.08 -3.13 12.57
C GLY A 148 -0.54 -2.05 11.59
N GLN A 149 -0.02 -0.83 11.73
CA GLN A 149 -0.23 0.26 10.77
C GLN A 149 0.32 -0.11 9.39
N PHE A 150 1.52 -0.71 9.32
CA PHE A 150 2.09 -1.18 8.06
C PHE A 150 1.26 -2.32 7.45
N VAL A 151 0.84 -3.30 8.25
CA VAL A 151 -0.03 -4.40 7.81
C VAL A 151 -1.33 -3.88 7.19
N TYR A 152 -1.93 -2.84 7.78
CA TYR A 152 -3.12 -2.20 7.23
C TYR A 152 -2.84 -1.45 5.93
N TYR A 153 -1.73 -0.70 5.88
CA TYR A 153 -1.34 0.05 4.70
C TYR A 153 -1.09 -0.88 3.51
N ASP A 154 -0.31 -1.93 3.72
CA ASP A 154 0.02 -2.93 2.69
C ASP A 154 -1.23 -3.69 2.20
N ALA A 155 -2.17 -3.99 3.11
CA ALA A 155 -3.46 -4.57 2.72
C ALA A 155 -4.31 -3.60 1.90
N MET A 156 -4.31 -2.30 2.23
CA MET A 156 -5.08 -1.32 1.47
C MET A 156 -4.49 -1.02 0.11
N VAL A 157 -3.15 -1.07 -0.05
CA VAL A 157 -2.50 -0.99 -1.37
C VAL A 157 -2.97 -2.15 -2.26
N MET A 158 -2.91 -3.38 -1.76
CA MET A 158 -3.22 -4.57 -2.56
C MET A 158 -4.72 -4.78 -2.82
N HIS A 159 -5.56 -4.56 -1.81
CA HIS A 159 -6.99 -4.89 -1.86
C HIS A 159 -7.88 -3.66 -2.05
N GLY A 160 -7.30 -2.46 -2.06
CA GLY A 160 -8.03 -1.21 -2.15
C GLY A 160 -8.87 -0.88 -0.90
N PRO A 161 -9.38 0.36 -0.83
CA PRO A 161 -10.41 0.73 0.13
C PRO A 161 -11.75 0.06 -0.26
N GLY A 162 -12.60 -0.23 0.72
CA GLY A 162 -13.90 -0.82 0.45
C GLY A 162 -14.51 -1.49 1.66
N THR A 163 -15.68 -2.09 1.46
CA THR A 163 -16.37 -2.92 2.47
C THR A 163 -16.81 -4.27 1.92
N ASP A 164 -16.53 -4.58 0.65
CA ASP A 164 -16.76 -5.92 0.11
C ASP A 164 -15.78 -6.93 0.76
N PRO A 165 -16.05 -8.24 0.69
CA PRO A 165 -15.32 -9.25 1.46
C PRO A 165 -13.82 -9.36 1.16
N LEU A 166 -13.36 -8.86 0.00
CA LEU A 166 -11.95 -8.95 -0.41
C LEU A 166 -11.21 -7.63 -0.24
N SER A 167 -11.92 -6.50 -0.19
CA SER A 167 -11.34 -5.20 0.16
C SER A 167 -10.78 -5.13 1.58
N PHE A 168 -9.99 -4.09 1.86
CA PHE A 168 -9.43 -3.82 3.19
C PHE A 168 -10.48 -3.85 4.32
N GLY A 169 -11.66 -3.25 4.11
CA GLY A 169 -12.71 -3.20 5.13
C GLY A 169 -13.26 -4.59 5.44
N GLY A 170 -13.52 -5.42 4.43
CA GLY A 170 -13.98 -6.80 4.61
C GLY A 170 -12.94 -7.69 5.31
N ILE A 171 -11.67 -7.55 4.95
CA ILE A 171 -10.56 -8.24 5.63
C ILE A 171 -10.50 -7.85 7.12
N ARG A 172 -10.60 -6.55 7.41
CA ARG A 172 -10.59 -6.03 8.77
C ARG A 172 -11.78 -6.54 9.59
N ASP A 173 -12.97 -6.53 9.02
CA ASP A 173 -14.17 -6.98 9.71
C ASP A 173 -14.10 -8.48 10.01
N ARG A 174 -13.62 -9.28 9.06
CA ARG A 174 -13.34 -10.70 9.29
C ARG A 174 -12.32 -10.92 10.41
N ALA A 175 -11.24 -10.12 10.46
CA ALA A 175 -10.26 -10.23 11.54
C ALA A 175 -10.90 -10.00 12.92
N ARG A 176 -11.82 -9.03 13.01
CA ARG A 176 -12.55 -8.67 14.24
C ARG A 176 -13.57 -9.72 14.69
N GLU A 177 -14.04 -10.57 13.80
CA GLU A 177 -14.85 -11.75 14.17
C GLU A 177 -14.03 -12.79 14.95
N HIS A 178 -12.70 -12.81 14.74
CA HIS A 178 -11.80 -13.81 15.32
C HIS A 178 -10.97 -13.29 16.50
N ALA A 179 -10.68 -11.99 16.56
CA ALA A 179 -9.94 -11.38 17.66
C ALA A 179 -10.38 -9.92 17.88
N ALA A 180 -10.55 -9.52 19.14
CA ALA A 180 -10.80 -8.13 19.50
C ALA A 180 -9.58 -7.26 19.17
N THR A 181 -9.81 -6.02 18.74
CA THR A 181 -8.72 -5.06 18.54
C THR A 181 -8.11 -4.65 19.89
N PRO A 182 -6.86 -4.14 19.93
CA PRO A 182 -6.31 -3.54 21.14
C PRO A 182 -7.16 -2.42 21.76
N ALA A 183 -7.82 -1.60 20.93
CA ALA A 183 -8.75 -0.58 21.41
C ALA A 183 -10.00 -1.16 22.11
N GLU A 184 -10.35 -2.41 21.81
CA GLU A 184 -11.44 -3.17 22.44
C GLU A 184 -10.93 -4.08 23.59
N GLY A 185 -9.66 -3.94 23.98
CA GLY A 185 -9.03 -4.72 25.06
C GLY A 185 -8.41 -6.05 24.63
N GLY A 186 -8.31 -6.31 23.33
CA GLY A 186 -7.63 -7.48 22.79
C GLY A 186 -6.10 -7.39 22.84
N ASP A 187 -5.44 -8.54 22.70
CA ASP A 187 -3.99 -8.60 22.51
C ASP A 187 -3.63 -8.27 21.06
N GLU A 188 -2.64 -7.40 20.87
CA GLU A 188 -2.24 -6.91 19.55
C GLU A 188 -1.70 -8.03 18.66
N THR A 189 -0.86 -8.91 19.19
CA THR A 189 -0.29 -10.02 18.42
C THR A 189 -1.36 -11.00 17.97
N THR A 190 -2.34 -11.27 18.85
CA THR A 190 -3.51 -12.10 18.55
C THR A 190 -4.34 -11.47 17.44
N TYR A 191 -4.62 -10.16 17.55
CA TYR A 191 -5.36 -9.43 16.53
C TYR A 191 -4.65 -9.40 15.18
N LEU A 192 -3.35 -9.11 15.15
CA LEU A 192 -2.58 -9.07 13.92
C LEU A 192 -2.47 -10.45 13.25
N ASN A 193 -2.38 -11.54 14.01
CA ASN A 193 -2.45 -12.88 13.42
C ASN A 193 -3.81 -13.12 12.75
N ALA A 194 -4.92 -12.79 13.41
CA ALA A 194 -6.26 -12.91 12.82
C ALA A 194 -6.41 -12.05 11.55
N PHE A 195 -5.84 -10.84 11.54
CA PHE A 195 -5.85 -9.98 10.36
C PHE A 195 -5.03 -10.55 9.20
N LEU A 196 -3.81 -11.02 9.46
CA LEU A 196 -2.96 -11.63 8.44
C LEU A 196 -3.58 -12.93 7.89
N ASP A 197 -4.28 -13.72 8.72
CA ASP A 197 -5.02 -14.91 8.27
C ASP A 197 -6.19 -14.54 7.35
N ALA A 198 -6.97 -13.53 7.73
CA ALA A 198 -8.06 -13.01 6.90
C ALA A 198 -7.54 -12.49 5.55
N ARG A 199 -6.40 -11.80 5.57
CA ARG A 199 -5.74 -11.29 4.38
C ARG A 199 -5.23 -12.40 3.46
N VAL A 200 -4.50 -13.39 3.98
CA VAL A 200 -4.02 -14.54 3.20
C VAL A 200 -5.19 -15.27 2.54
N ARG A 201 -6.34 -15.38 3.23
CA ARG A 201 -7.56 -15.91 2.63
C ARG A 201 -8.07 -15.04 1.47
N ALA A 202 -8.06 -13.72 1.60
CA ALA A 202 -8.49 -12.81 0.54
C ALA A 202 -7.56 -12.93 -0.69
N MET A 203 -6.24 -12.86 -0.48
CA MET A 203 -5.22 -13.03 -1.52
C MET A 203 -5.41 -14.33 -2.33
N ARG A 204 -5.63 -15.46 -1.65
CA ARG A 204 -5.85 -16.76 -2.32
C ARG A 204 -7.13 -16.87 -3.14
N GLN A 205 -8.08 -15.94 -2.99
CA GLN A 205 -9.30 -15.90 -3.80
C GLN A 205 -9.13 -15.05 -5.07
N GLU A 206 -8.04 -14.29 -5.17
CA GLU A 206 -7.70 -13.49 -6.35
C GLU A 206 -6.57 -14.21 -7.10
N GLU A 207 -6.84 -14.69 -8.32
CA GLU A 207 -5.88 -15.51 -9.09
C GLU A 207 -4.52 -14.80 -9.28
N ALA A 208 -4.56 -13.50 -9.53
CA ALA A 208 -3.39 -12.64 -9.68
C ALA A 208 -2.56 -12.48 -8.39
N HIS A 209 -3.11 -12.81 -7.21
CA HIS A 209 -2.49 -12.55 -5.90
C HIS A 209 -2.29 -13.84 -5.06
N SER A 210 -2.18 -15.00 -5.70
CA SER A 210 -2.09 -16.28 -5.00
C SER A 210 -0.77 -16.49 -4.22
N ASP A 211 0.31 -15.79 -4.58
CA ASP A 211 1.54 -15.74 -3.79
C ASP A 211 1.36 -14.83 -2.56
N VAL A 212 1.53 -15.44 -1.37
CA VAL A 212 1.30 -14.78 -0.08
C VAL A 212 2.60 -14.49 0.68
N THR A 213 3.76 -14.53 0.03
CA THR A 213 5.08 -14.33 0.66
C THR A 213 5.20 -12.96 1.33
N ARG A 214 4.61 -11.89 0.77
CA ARG A 214 4.54 -10.56 1.41
C ARG A 214 3.92 -10.59 2.82
N VAL A 215 3.08 -11.60 3.09
CA VAL A 215 2.55 -11.87 4.43
C VAL A 215 3.42 -12.90 5.16
N GLU A 216 3.57 -14.11 4.61
CA GLU A 216 4.10 -15.26 5.36
C GLU A 216 5.60 -15.20 5.63
N THR A 217 6.38 -14.58 4.74
CA THR A 217 7.85 -14.47 4.85
C THR A 217 8.31 -13.03 5.09
N ALA A 218 7.38 -12.11 5.39
CA ALA A 218 7.69 -10.74 5.82
C ALA A 218 6.87 -10.30 7.03
N GLN A 219 5.60 -9.88 6.86
CA GLN A 219 4.79 -9.36 7.97
C GLN A 219 4.65 -10.34 9.15
N ARG A 220 4.46 -11.63 8.84
CA ARG A 220 4.38 -12.69 9.84
C ARG A 220 5.72 -12.92 10.55
N VAL A 221 6.84 -12.71 9.86
CA VAL A 221 8.19 -12.80 10.45
C VAL A 221 8.36 -11.69 11.49
N PHE A 222 8.11 -10.43 11.13
CA PHE A 222 8.20 -9.30 12.06
C PHE A 222 7.29 -9.48 13.28
N LEU A 223 6.09 -10.02 13.06
CA LEU A 223 5.16 -10.31 14.15
C LEU A 223 5.66 -11.42 15.08
N ARG A 224 6.21 -12.52 14.53
CA ARG A 224 6.79 -13.63 15.32
C ARG A 224 8.02 -13.20 16.12
N GLU A 225 8.80 -12.26 15.59
CA GLU A 225 9.93 -11.64 16.29
C GLU A 225 9.50 -10.68 17.40
N GLY A 226 8.20 -10.36 17.49
CA GLY A 226 7.68 -9.38 18.44
C GLY A 226 8.05 -7.94 18.09
N ASN A 227 8.46 -7.68 16.84
CA ASN A 227 8.87 -6.36 16.36
C ASN A 227 7.63 -5.50 16.02
N LEU A 228 6.81 -5.22 17.03
CA LEU A 228 5.56 -4.46 16.90
C LEU A 228 5.80 -2.98 16.52
N ASP A 229 7.01 -2.49 16.75
CA ASP A 229 7.42 -1.12 16.43
C ASP A 229 8.06 -1.00 15.04
N LEU A 230 8.25 -2.12 14.33
CA LEU A 230 8.85 -2.18 12.98
C LEU A 230 10.24 -1.52 12.95
N ASP A 231 11.05 -1.77 13.97
CA ASP A 231 12.40 -1.23 14.12
C ASP A 231 13.42 -2.05 13.33
N PRO A 232 14.36 -1.42 12.60
CA PRO A 232 15.50 -2.11 12.03
C PRO A 232 16.39 -2.77 13.11
N PRO A 233 17.13 -3.85 12.77
CA PRO A 233 17.21 -4.44 11.43
C PRO A 233 15.95 -5.23 11.07
N LEU A 234 15.47 -5.06 9.83
CA LEU A 234 14.37 -5.82 9.24
C LEU A 234 14.94 -6.77 8.18
N ASN A 235 14.62 -8.05 8.30
CA ASN A 235 15.01 -9.08 7.33
C ASN A 235 13.76 -9.83 6.88
N TRP A 236 13.56 -9.96 5.57
CA TRP A 236 12.39 -10.66 5.04
C TRP A 236 12.65 -11.22 3.64
N GLN A 237 11.70 -12.03 3.17
CA GLN A 237 11.68 -12.54 1.80
C GLN A 237 10.34 -12.28 1.14
N VAL A 238 10.37 -11.95 -0.16
CA VAL A 238 9.19 -11.90 -1.03
C VAL A 238 9.57 -12.55 -2.36
N TYR A 239 8.73 -13.43 -2.88
CA TYR A 239 8.98 -14.19 -4.13
C TYR A 239 10.30 -15.00 -4.16
N GLY A 240 10.88 -15.29 -2.99
CA GLY A 240 12.16 -15.98 -2.84
C GLY A 240 13.38 -15.06 -2.78
N ASP A 241 13.23 -13.76 -3.05
CA ASP A 241 14.30 -12.76 -2.91
C ASP A 241 14.41 -12.29 -1.46
N SER A 242 15.63 -12.13 -0.97
CA SER A 242 15.91 -11.66 0.39
C SER A 242 16.19 -10.16 0.42
N TYR A 243 15.64 -9.47 1.40
CA TYR A 243 15.79 -8.04 1.60
C TYR A 243 16.18 -7.71 3.04
N GLU A 244 16.90 -6.61 3.20
CA GLU A 244 17.35 -6.09 4.50
C GLU A 244 17.20 -4.57 4.57
N ILE A 245 16.75 -4.07 5.71
CA ILE A 245 16.90 -2.66 6.11
C ILE A 245 17.60 -2.65 7.47
N GLY A 246 18.80 -2.05 7.53
CA GLY A 246 19.61 -1.91 8.75
C GLY A 246 19.23 -0.73 9.63
#